data_AF-A0A2N1WDL8-F1
#
_entry.id   AF-A0A2N1WDL8-F1
#
_cell.length_a   1.000
_cell.length_b   1.000
_cell.length_c   1.000
_cell.angle_alpha   90.00
_cell.angle_beta   90.00
_cell.angle_gamma   90.00
#
_symmetry.space_group_name_H-M   'P 1'
#
loop_
_entity.id
_entity.type
_entity.pdbx_description
1 polymer ?
#
loop_
_entity_poly.entity_id
_entity_poly.type
_entity_poly.pdbx_seq_one_letter_code
_entity_poly.pdbx_strand_id
1 'polypeptide(L)'
;MNADPSGLRVAAPVSLQPWRYVYRLPLVLLLTLIGVPVLLLSQLPGLRTLEIGDERLRCRVQRGYARLLVAALGMRLKVIGEQPRPPYLLVANHISWFDIPL
;
A
#
# COMPACT_ATOMS: atom_id res chain seq x y z
N MET A 1 31.29 -31.29 -1.65
CA MET A 1 30.07 -30.53 -2.00
C MET A 1 30.49 -29.07 -2.02
N ASN A 2 31.02 -28.59 -3.14
CA ASN A 2 31.64 -27.26 -3.25
C ASN A 2 30.55 -26.25 -3.59
N ALA A 3 30.31 -25.30 -2.69
CA ALA A 3 29.45 -24.15 -2.98
C ALA A 3 30.16 -23.26 -4.01
N ASP A 4 29.51 -23.05 -5.14
CA ASP A 4 29.93 -22.10 -6.17
C ASP A 4 29.68 -20.66 -5.66
N PRO A 5 30.72 -19.82 -5.46
CA PRO A 5 30.57 -18.45 -4.99
C PRO A 5 30.11 -17.46 -6.08
N SER A 6 29.88 -17.91 -7.32
CA SER A 6 29.67 -17.05 -8.49
C SER A 6 28.22 -16.54 -8.71
N GLY A 7 27.28 -16.89 -7.83
CA GLY A 7 25.85 -16.64 -8.06
C GLY A 7 25.32 -15.23 -7.73
N LEU A 8 26.09 -14.39 -7.02
CA LEU A 8 25.60 -13.07 -6.62
C LEU A 8 25.73 -12.05 -7.77
N ARG A 9 24.73 -11.99 -8.63
CA ARG A 9 24.61 -10.90 -9.63
C ARG A 9 24.43 -9.58 -8.88
N VAL A 10 25.49 -8.79 -8.79
CA VAL A 10 25.41 -7.40 -8.34
C VAL A 10 24.47 -6.67 -9.30
N ALA A 11 23.35 -6.19 -8.77
CA ALA A 11 22.37 -5.47 -9.56
C ALA A 11 23.05 -4.27 -10.24
N ALA A 12 22.82 -4.12 -11.55
CA ALA A 12 23.32 -2.98 -12.30
C ALA A 12 22.87 -1.66 -11.62
N PRO A 13 23.69 -0.59 -11.69
CA PRO A 13 23.35 0.68 -11.05
C PRO A 13 21.98 1.17 -11.52
N VAL A 14 21.12 1.51 -10.57
CA VAL A 14 19.77 2.00 -10.84
C VAL A 14 19.87 3.36 -11.53
N SER A 15 19.46 3.44 -12.79
CA SER A 15 19.36 4.71 -13.50
C SER A 15 18.28 5.57 -12.82
N LEU A 16 18.66 6.72 -12.28
CA LEU A 16 17.71 7.67 -11.72
C LEU A 16 16.86 8.24 -12.86
N GLN A 17 15.53 8.21 -12.71
CA GLN A 17 14.57 8.76 -13.66
C GLN A 17 13.97 10.03 -13.06
N PRO A 18 14.67 11.19 -13.10
CA PRO A 18 14.34 12.37 -12.32
C PRO A 18 12.95 12.94 -12.61
N TRP A 19 12.52 12.83 -13.87
CA TRP A 19 11.19 13.26 -14.32
C TRP A 19 10.05 12.56 -13.56
N ARG A 20 10.27 11.36 -13.03
CA ARG A 20 9.27 10.64 -12.23
C ARG A 20 9.01 11.32 -10.90
N TYR A 21 10.00 11.99 -10.31
CA TYR A 21 9.82 12.69 -9.04
C TYR A 21 8.98 13.95 -9.18
N VAL A 22 8.98 14.60 -10.36
CA VAL A 22 8.23 15.84 -10.61
C VAL A 22 6.74 15.67 -10.32
N TYR A 23 6.15 14.52 -10.65
CA TYR A 23 4.73 14.25 -10.36
C TYR A 23 4.52 13.36 -9.14
N ARG A 24 5.49 12.50 -8.77
CA ARG A 24 5.32 11.58 -7.62
C ARG A 24 5.49 12.28 -6.28
N LEU A 25 6.46 13.17 -6.14
CA LEU A 25 6.65 13.92 -4.90
C LEU A 25 5.41 14.74 -4.54
N PRO A 26 4.83 15.58 -5.44
CA PRO A 26 3.63 16.31 -5.09
C PRO A 26 2.44 15.37 -4.86
N LEU A 27 2.35 14.24 -5.56
CA LEU A 27 1.29 13.26 -5.32
C LEU A 27 1.40 12.61 -3.93
N VAL A 28 2.60 12.19 -3.53
CA VAL A 28 2.85 11.66 -2.19
C VAL A 28 2.57 12.73 -1.15
N LEU A 29 3.03 13.96 -1.35
CA LEU A 29 2.76 15.07 -0.45
C LEU A 29 1.25 15.34 -0.31
N LEU A 30 0.51 15.32 -1.42
CA LEU A 30 -0.95 15.46 -1.43
C LEU A 30 -1.62 14.32 -0.65
N LEU A 31 -1.21 13.08 -0.88
CA LEU A 31 -1.73 11.92 -0.15
C LEU A 31 -1.38 11.99 1.34
N THR A 32 -0.22 12.51 1.70
CA THR A 32 0.15 12.70 3.10
C THR A 32 -0.66 13.83 3.73
N LEU A 33 -0.72 15.01 3.10
CA LEU A 33 -1.35 16.19 3.68
C LEU A 33 -2.88 16.14 3.68
N ILE A 34 -3.49 15.48 2.69
CA ILE A 34 -4.95 15.40 2.55
C ILE A 34 -5.45 13.97 2.83
N GLY A 35 -4.78 12.97 2.27
CA GLY A 35 -5.19 11.58 2.42
C GLY A 35 -5.13 11.11 3.88
N VAL A 36 -4.10 11.50 4.65
CA VAL A 36 -4.01 11.13 6.07
C VAL A 36 -5.14 11.75 6.90
N PRO A 37 -5.44 13.06 6.83
CA PRO A 37 -6.62 13.61 7.50
C PRO A 37 -7.93 12.91 7.13
N VAL A 38 -8.15 12.61 5.85
CA VAL A 38 -9.35 11.87 5.41
C VAL A 38 -9.40 10.47 6.05
N LEU A 39 -8.26 9.80 6.12
CA LEU A 39 -8.12 8.50 6.79
C LEU A 39 -8.49 8.60 8.28
N LEU A 40 -7.95 9.60 8.99
CA LEU A 40 -8.23 9.81 10.41
C LEU A 40 -9.70 10.18 10.66
N LEU A 41 -10.29 11.04 9.82
CA LEU A 41 -11.70 11.40 9.91
C LEU A 41 -12.60 10.16 9.73
N SER A 42 -12.25 9.24 8.83
CA SER A 42 -13.01 7.99 8.65
C SER A 42 -13.00 7.06 9.88
N GLN A 43 -12.09 7.27 10.84
CA GLN A 43 -11.99 6.50 12.08
C GLN A 43 -12.87 7.05 13.21
N LEU A 44 -13.45 8.25 13.06
CA LEU A 44 -14.27 8.87 14.09
C LEU A 44 -15.48 7.99 14.42
N PRO A 45 -15.91 7.92 15.69
CA PRO A 45 -16.94 6.97 16.14
C PRO A 45 -18.27 7.05 15.38
N GLY A 46 -18.66 8.23 14.88
CA GLY A 46 -19.86 8.40 14.04
C GLY A 46 -19.68 8.07 12.56
N LEU A 47 -18.46 8.14 12.03
CA LEU A 47 -18.16 7.88 10.62
C LEU A 47 -17.72 6.43 10.37
N ARG A 48 -17.02 5.82 11.33
CA ARG A 48 -16.39 4.50 11.19
C ARG A 48 -17.38 3.34 11.03
N THR A 49 -18.63 3.55 11.44
CA THR A 49 -19.72 2.56 11.38
C THR A 49 -20.63 2.77 10.18
N LEU A 50 -20.46 3.84 9.40
CA LEU A 50 -21.25 4.07 8.21
C LEU A 50 -20.98 2.96 7.19
N GLU A 51 -22.06 2.38 6.66
CA GLU A 51 -22.00 1.37 5.62
C GLU A 51 -22.18 2.04 4.25
N ILE A 52 -21.29 1.73 3.31
CA ILE A 52 -21.32 2.24 1.94
C ILE A 52 -21.36 1.03 1.01
N GLY A 53 -22.58 0.61 0.68
CA GLY A 53 -22.82 -0.68 0.02
C GLY A 53 -22.45 -1.83 0.97
N ASP A 54 -21.65 -2.78 0.48
CA ASP A 54 -21.26 -3.98 1.23
C ASP A 54 -20.04 -3.79 2.15
N GLU A 55 -19.49 -2.57 2.25
CA GLU A 55 -18.28 -2.31 3.05
C GLU A 55 -18.44 -1.07 3.93
N ARG A 56 -17.86 -1.12 5.14
CA ARG A 56 -17.80 0.04 6.05
C ARG A 56 -16.94 1.14 5.44
N LEU A 57 -17.36 2.40 5.60
CA LEU A 57 -16.66 3.60 5.11
C LEU A 57 -15.16 3.57 5.47
N ARG A 58 -14.85 3.24 6.73
CA ARG A 58 -13.47 3.11 7.21
C ARG A 58 -12.63 2.17 6.34
N CYS A 59 -13.12 0.96 6.09
CA CYS A 59 -12.39 -0.06 5.33
C CYS A 59 -12.20 0.39 3.87
N ARG A 60 -13.23 1.00 3.29
CA ARG A 60 -13.18 1.54 1.92
C ARG A 60 -12.16 2.68 1.79
N VAL A 61 -12.14 3.61 2.74
CA VAL A 61 -11.18 4.74 2.77
C VAL A 61 -9.76 4.23 2.97
N GLN A 62 -9.54 3.32 3.93
CA GLN A 62 -8.23 2.74 4.21
C GLN A 62 -7.68 1.99 2.98
N ARG A 63 -8.49 1.15 2.35
CA ARG A 63 -8.13 0.40 1.14
C ARG A 63 -7.82 1.33 -0.04
N GLY A 64 -8.63 2.39 -0.20
CA GLY A 64 -8.41 3.40 -1.23
C GLY A 64 -7.09 4.15 -1.03
N TYR A 65 -6.84 4.64 0.18
CA TYR A 65 -5.59 5.31 0.53
C TYR A 65 -4.37 4.44 0.27
N ALA A 66 -4.39 3.19 0.74
CA ALA A 66 -3.24 2.31 0.59
C ALA A 66 -2.92 2.01 -0.88
N ARG A 67 -3.94 1.74 -1.70
CA ARG A 67 -3.78 1.55 -3.15
C ARG A 67 -3.19 2.80 -3.82
N LEU A 68 -3.69 3.98 -3.47
CA LEU A 68 -3.20 5.25 -4.01
C LEU A 68 -1.74 5.51 -3.61
N LEU A 69 -1.39 5.26 -2.34
CA LEU A 69 -0.02 5.43 -1.84
C LEU A 69 0.97 4.53 -2.58
N VAL A 70 0.64 3.24 -2.71
CA VAL A 70 1.47 2.25 -3.40
C VAL A 70 1.64 2.61 -4.88
N ALA A 71 0.57 3.08 -5.53
CA ALA A 71 0.62 3.58 -6.90
C ALA A 71 1.47 4.85 -7.04
N ALA A 72 1.38 5.80 -6.09
CA ALA A 72 2.16 7.04 -6.10
C ALA A 72 3.67 6.76 -5.93
N LEU A 73 4.02 5.76 -5.12
CA LEU A 73 5.38 5.24 -4.98
C LEU A 73 5.83 4.44 -6.22
N GLY A 74 4.90 4.13 -7.12
CA GLY A 74 5.14 3.49 -8.40
C GLY A 74 5.23 1.99 -8.38
N MET A 75 4.67 1.37 -7.35
CA MET A 75 4.47 -0.06 -7.30
C MET A 75 3.15 -0.42 -7.97
N ARG A 76 3.10 -1.62 -8.54
CA ARG A 76 1.87 -2.20 -9.08
C ARG A 76 1.38 -3.27 -8.13
N LEU A 77 0.27 -3.00 -7.45
CA LEU A 77 -0.37 -3.98 -6.56
C LEU A 77 -1.14 -5.00 -7.40
N LYS A 78 -0.87 -6.29 -7.16
CA LYS A 78 -1.64 -7.40 -7.72
C LYS A 78 -2.10 -8.30 -6.58
N VAL A 79 -3.41 -8.39 -6.38
CA VAL A 79 -4.04 -9.31 -5.42
C VAL A 79 -4.53 -10.52 -6.20
N ILE A 80 -4.26 -11.73 -5.71
CA ILE A 80 -4.63 -12.99 -6.35
C ILE A 80 -5.41 -13.82 -5.33
N GLY A 81 -6.52 -14.42 -5.76
CA GLY A 81 -7.45 -15.16 -4.90
C GLY A 81 -8.65 -14.32 -4.47
N GLU A 82 -9.53 -14.93 -3.68
CA GLU A 82 -10.75 -14.29 -3.18
C GLU A 82 -10.57 -13.78 -1.75
N GLN A 83 -11.26 -12.69 -1.42
CA GLN A 83 -11.29 -12.18 -0.04
C GLN A 83 -12.18 -13.13 0.81
N PRO A 84 -11.64 -13.73 1.89
CA PRO A 84 -12.43 -14.60 2.75
C PRO A 84 -13.58 -13.85 3.42
N ARG A 85 -14.67 -14.56 3.72
CA ARG A 85 -15.83 -13.99 4.43
C ARG A 85 -15.46 -13.69 5.88
N PRO A 86 -15.81 -12.50 6.43
CA PRO A 86 -15.59 -12.20 7.84
C PRO A 86 -16.38 -13.13 8.78
N PRO A 87 -15.89 -13.39 10.01
CA PRO A 87 -14.58 -13.03 10.53
C PRO A 87 -13.49 -14.01 10.07
N TYR A 88 -12.30 -13.49 9.78
CA TYR A 88 -11.12 -14.31 9.46
C TYR A 88 -9.87 -13.69 10.06
N LEU A 89 -8.84 -14.51 10.26
CA LEU A 89 -7.50 -14.07 10.67
C LEU A 89 -6.58 -14.12 9.45
N LEU A 90 -6.08 -12.95 9.02
CA LEU A 90 -5.09 -12.88 7.95
C LEU A 90 -3.70 -13.16 8.54
N VAL A 91 -3.02 -14.18 8.02
CA VAL A 91 -1.63 -14.50 8.37
C VAL A 91 -0.76 -14.14 7.17
N ALA A 92 0.18 -13.23 7.37
CA ALA A 92 1.13 -12.79 6.35
C ALA A 92 2.54 -12.77 6.94
N ASN A 93 3.54 -12.94 6.08
CA ASN A 93 4.94 -12.77 6.47
C ASN A 93 5.21 -11.29 6.77
N HIS A 94 6.07 -11.00 7.74
CA HIS A 94 6.54 -9.64 8.00
C HIS A 94 7.96 -9.46 7.45
N ILE A 95 8.04 -8.98 6.21
CA ILE A 95 9.29 -8.82 5.45
C ILE A 95 9.55 -7.33 5.20
N SER A 96 8.51 -6.49 5.25
CA SER A 96 8.64 -5.07 4.91
C SER A 96 7.64 -4.17 5.65
N TRP A 97 7.93 -2.87 5.63
CA TRP A 97 6.99 -1.86 6.10
C TRP A 97 5.75 -1.73 5.19
N PHE A 98 5.80 -2.27 3.97
CA PHE A 98 4.65 -2.30 3.06
C PHE A 98 3.62 -3.37 3.43
N ASP A 99 3.91 -4.27 4.37
CA ASP A 99 2.99 -5.34 4.74
C ASP A 99 1.73 -4.82 5.48
N ILE A 100 1.77 -3.59 6.00
CA ILE A 100 0.63 -2.94 6.66
C ILE A 100 -0.34 -2.29 5.66
N PRO A 101 0.12 -1.47 4.70
CA PRO A 101 -0.79 -0.91 3.70
C PRO A 101 -1.29 -1.94 2.68
N LEU A 102 -0.57 -3.04 2.42
CA LEU A 102 -0.89 -4.00 1.34
C LEU A 102 -1.90 -5.09 1.71
#